data_AF-A0A8H2VP92-F1
#
_entry.id   AF-A0A8H2VP92-F1
#
_cell.length_a   1.000
_cell.length_b   1.000
_cell.length_c   1.000
_cell.angle_alpha   90.00
_cell.angle_beta   90.00
_cell.angle_gamma   90.00
#
_symmetry.space_group_name_H-M   'P 1'
#
loop_
_entity.id
_entity.type
_entity.pdbx_description
1 polymer ?
#
loop_
_entity_poly.entity_id
_entity_poly.type
_entity_poly.pdbx_seq_one_letter_code
_entity_poly.pdbx_strand_id
1 'polypeptide(L)'
;MGCKNSRGQPKLVPMSVKLEQERIAEKKRIPAKNEADHKLLIDKKTALLKNILEKKQAKEKKLAAKKNTEENAKKVAATMDFDCIPKHYALVLKENGDLKQLIIGLDFVTDPPIDMMALMKVLPEYAPAITNVLINMMTPSERSSQEVYQQRVENMKKVMEILNSFPLTELNILVHIDDHDSFQQLKLAAAVNGLVFQDWTMDYRVLGCSDFYPIKRNTSYSRRLRGVYRTEFGAH
;
A
#
# COMPACT_ATOMS: atom_id res chain seq x y z
N MET A 1 -38.24 -82.91 -9.85
CA MET A 1 -37.37 -82.65 -8.69
C MET A 1 -36.03 -82.18 -9.24
N GLY A 2 -35.70 -80.87 -9.23
CA GLY A 2 -34.95 -80.17 -8.16
C GLY A 2 -33.46 -80.53 -8.25
N CYS A 3 -32.45 -79.67 -8.43
CA CYS A 3 -32.24 -78.30 -7.97
C CYS A 3 -31.15 -77.55 -8.77
N LYS A 4 -31.19 -76.22 -8.67
CA LYS A 4 -30.23 -75.21 -9.15
C LYS A 4 -28.96 -75.16 -8.28
N ASN A 5 -27.81 -74.77 -8.84
CA ASN A 5 -27.10 -73.50 -8.50
C ASN A 5 -25.65 -73.48 -8.99
N SER A 6 -25.43 -72.76 -10.08
CA SER A 6 -24.15 -72.15 -10.46
C SER A 6 -24.01 -70.84 -9.68
N ARG A 7 -23.10 -70.76 -8.70
CA ARG A 7 -22.61 -69.48 -8.17
C ARG A 7 -21.12 -69.41 -8.38
N GLY A 8 -20.71 -68.40 -9.15
CA GLY A 8 -19.37 -68.22 -9.68
C GLY A 8 -18.30 -68.21 -8.60
N GLN A 9 -17.34 -69.11 -8.72
CA GLN A 9 -16.03 -68.90 -8.13
C GLN A 9 -15.26 -67.92 -9.04
N PRO A 10 -14.70 -66.83 -8.50
CA PRO A 10 -13.82 -65.98 -9.28
C PRO A 10 -12.65 -66.83 -9.78
N LYS A 11 -12.45 -66.87 -11.12
CA LYS A 11 -11.28 -67.52 -11.72
C LYS A 11 -10.03 -66.96 -11.04
N LEU A 12 -9.34 -67.81 -10.27
CA LEU A 12 -8.06 -67.50 -9.65
C LEU A 12 -7.04 -67.27 -10.77
N VAL A 13 -6.79 -66.00 -11.07
CA VAL A 13 -5.74 -65.59 -11.98
C VAL A 13 -4.40 -66.01 -11.35
N PRO A 14 -3.52 -66.74 -12.08
CA PRO A 14 -2.22 -67.14 -11.58
C PRO A 14 -1.43 -65.94 -11.07
N MET A 15 -0.73 -66.10 -9.95
CA MET A 15 0.01 -65.01 -9.30
C MET A 15 1.09 -64.40 -10.23
N SER A 16 1.66 -65.21 -11.11
CA SER A 16 2.58 -64.79 -12.18
C SER A 16 1.95 -63.79 -13.15
N VAL A 17 0.70 -64.03 -13.56
CA VAL A 17 -0.05 -63.14 -14.47
C VAL A 17 -0.41 -61.82 -13.79
N LYS A 18 -0.71 -61.83 -12.48
CA LYS A 18 -0.93 -60.59 -11.70
C LYS A 18 0.34 -59.74 -11.62
N LEU A 19 1.48 -60.36 -11.32
CA LEU A 19 2.79 -59.68 -11.27
C LEU A 19 3.21 -59.09 -12.62
N GLU A 20 2.91 -59.78 -13.72
CA GLU A 20 3.20 -59.30 -15.07
C GLU A 20 2.27 -58.14 -15.47
N GLN A 21 0.98 -58.22 -15.12
CA GLN A 21 0.02 -57.13 -15.31
C GLN A 21 0.39 -55.89 -14.49
N GLU A 22 0.86 -56.06 -13.25
CA GLU A 22 1.36 -54.96 -12.41
C GLU A 22 2.62 -54.33 -13.00
N ARG A 23 3.61 -55.13 -13.45
CA ARG A 23 4.81 -54.60 -14.12
C ARG A 23 4.49 -53.85 -15.42
N ILE A 24 3.53 -54.31 -16.21
CA ILE A 24 3.09 -53.61 -17.43
C ILE A 24 2.34 -52.33 -17.09
N ALA A 25 1.49 -52.34 -16.06
CA ALA A 25 0.78 -51.16 -15.58
C ALA A 25 1.75 -50.12 -14.99
N GLU A 26 2.78 -50.55 -14.26
CA GLU A 26 3.80 -49.70 -13.67
C GLU A 26 4.73 -49.11 -14.75
N LYS A 27 5.15 -49.91 -15.74
CA LYS A 27 5.89 -49.43 -16.93
C LYS A 27 5.09 -48.43 -17.77
N LYS A 28 3.75 -48.50 -17.79
CA LYS A 28 2.89 -47.50 -18.44
C LYS A 28 2.65 -46.25 -17.58
N ARG A 29 2.69 -46.37 -16.25
CA ARG A 29 2.51 -45.25 -15.31
C ARG A 29 3.71 -44.31 -15.27
N ILE A 30 4.94 -44.82 -15.39
CA ILE A 30 6.17 -44.00 -15.36
C ILE A 30 6.22 -42.95 -16.49
N PRO A 31 6.03 -43.30 -17.79
CA PRO A 31 6.04 -42.31 -18.87
C PRO A 31 4.85 -41.35 -18.78
N ALA A 32 3.66 -41.81 -18.40
CA ALA A 32 2.49 -40.95 -18.20
C ALA A 32 2.69 -39.93 -17.07
N LYS A 33 3.42 -40.31 -16.00
CA LYS A 33 3.76 -39.41 -14.89
C LYS A 33 4.79 -38.35 -15.32
N ASN A 34 5.82 -38.74 -16.09
CA ASN A 34 6.81 -37.82 -16.64
C ASN A 34 6.19 -36.82 -17.64
N GLU A 35 5.22 -37.26 -18.43
CA GLU A 35 4.50 -36.42 -19.41
C GLU A 35 3.53 -35.44 -18.72
N ALA A 36 2.85 -35.89 -17.66
CA ALA A 36 2.03 -35.03 -16.80
C ALA A 36 2.87 -33.99 -16.04
N ASP A 37 4.02 -34.39 -15.50
CA ASP A 37 4.95 -33.48 -14.81
C ASP A 37 5.56 -32.45 -15.76
N HIS A 38 5.88 -32.85 -17.00
CA HIS A 38 6.36 -31.95 -18.05
C HIS A 38 5.28 -30.96 -18.48
N LYS A 39 4.03 -31.42 -18.66
CA LYS A 39 2.89 -30.55 -19.00
C LYS A 39 2.60 -29.55 -17.88
N LEU A 40 2.64 -29.99 -16.62
CA LEU A 40 2.47 -29.13 -15.44
C LEU A 40 3.58 -28.07 -15.33
N LEU A 41 4.82 -28.41 -15.68
CA LEU A 41 5.94 -27.46 -15.76
C LEU A 41 5.75 -26.42 -16.86
N ILE A 42 5.25 -26.82 -18.02
CA ILE A 42 4.91 -25.90 -19.12
C ILE A 42 3.81 -24.94 -18.68
N ASP A 43 2.72 -25.46 -18.08
CA ASP A 43 1.60 -24.65 -17.61
C ASP A 43 2.01 -23.65 -16.51
N LYS A 44 2.91 -24.05 -15.61
CA LYS A 44 3.50 -23.13 -14.61
C LYS A 44 4.35 -22.04 -15.27
N LYS A 45 5.14 -22.36 -16.30
CA LYS A 45 5.95 -21.38 -17.04
C LYS A 45 5.09 -20.41 -17.84
N THR A 46 4.06 -20.89 -18.52
CA THR A 46 3.13 -20.02 -19.28
C THR A 46 2.35 -19.10 -18.35
N ALA A 47 1.87 -19.61 -17.20
CA ALA A 47 1.22 -18.79 -16.18
C ALA A 47 2.16 -17.72 -15.59
N LEU A 48 3.42 -18.06 -15.33
CA LEU A 48 4.43 -17.10 -14.87
C LEU A 48 4.65 -15.99 -15.91
N LEU A 49 4.86 -16.35 -17.18
CA LEU A 49 5.07 -15.40 -18.27
C LEU A 49 3.87 -14.47 -18.45
N LYS A 50 2.65 -15.01 -18.41
CA LYS A 50 1.42 -14.23 -18.46
C LYS A 50 1.33 -13.23 -17.31
N ASN A 51 1.59 -13.67 -16.08
CA ASN A 51 1.63 -12.79 -14.90
C ASN A 51 2.69 -11.68 -15.01
N ILE A 52 3.86 -11.98 -15.57
CA ILE A 52 4.92 -10.98 -15.80
C ILE A 52 4.46 -9.94 -16.82
N LEU A 53 3.86 -10.38 -17.93
CA LEU A 53 3.36 -9.48 -18.98
C LEU A 53 2.24 -8.58 -18.46
N GLU A 54 1.27 -9.14 -17.73
CA GLU A 54 0.17 -8.38 -17.12
C GLU A 54 0.69 -7.35 -16.12
N LYS A 55 1.66 -7.71 -15.26
CA LYS A 55 2.30 -6.77 -14.35
C LYS A 55 3.04 -5.65 -15.08
N LYS A 56 3.69 -5.96 -16.21
CA LYS A 56 4.38 -4.95 -17.03
C LYS A 56 3.38 -3.98 -17.67
N GLN A 57 2.33 -4.49 -18.30
CA GLN A 57 1.27 -3.68 -18.90
C GLN A 57 0.55 -2.81 -17.86
N ALA A 58 0.27 -3.35 -16.66
CA ALA A 58 -0.33 -2.59 -15.57
C ALA A 58 0.57 -1.44 -15.10
N LYS A 59 1.88 -1.67 -15.01
CA LYS A 59 2.86 -0.61 -14.68
C LYS A 59 2.92 0.47 -15.76
N GLU A 60 2.92 0.11 -17.04
CA GLU A 60 2.95 1.05 -18.16
C GLU A 60 1.67 1.91 -18.21
N LYS A 61 0.49 1.29 -18.07
CA LYS A 61 -0.79 2.01 -17.99
C LYS A 61 -0.82 2.99 -16.81
N LYS A 62 -0.33 2.56 -15.65
CA LYS A 62 -0.24 3.41 -14.44
C LYS A 62 0.72 4.58 -14.63
N LEU A 63 1.86 4.36 -15.28
CA LEU A 63 2.82 5.40 -15.60
C LEU A 63 2.24 6.42 -16.60
N ALA A 64 1.52 5.95 -17.62
CA ALA A 64 0.84 6.83 -18.57
C ALA A 64 -0.25 7.69 -17.90
N ALA A 65 -1.08 7.07 -17.03
CA ALA A 65 -2.07 7.80 -16.25
C ALA A 65 -1.41 8.85 -15.34
N LYS A 66 -0.31 8.49 -14.65
CA LYS A 66 0.47 9.42 -13.82
C LYS A 66 0.93 10.65 -14.62
N LYS A 67 1.52 10.43 -15.80
CA LYS A 67 1.99 11.51 -16.69
C LYS A 67 0.85 12.42 -17.15
N ASN A 68 -0.29 11.86 -17.52
CA ASN A 68 -1.45 12.65 -17.95
C ASN A 68 -1.99 13.52 -16.80
N THR A 69 -2.05 12.97 -15.58
CA THR A 69 -2.45 13.72 -14.38
C THR A 69 -1.49 14.88 -14.10
N GLU A 70 -0.18 14.63 -14.15
CA GLU A 70 0.84 15.68 -14.00
C GLU A 70 0.75 16.75 -15.08
N GLU A 71 0.56 16.39 -16.34
CA GLU A 71 0.40 17.35 -17.43
C GLU A 71 -0.85 18.22 -17.27
N ASN A 72 -1.96 17.63 -16.85
CA ASN A 72 -3.19 18.37 -16.55
C ASN A 72 -2.98 19.34 -15.37
N ALA A 73 -2.34 18.88 -14.29
CA ALA A 73 -2.03 19.74 -13.15
C ALA A 73 -1.09 20.88 -13.52
N LYS A 74 -0.09 20.65 -14.40
CA LYS A 74 0.78 21.70 -14.93
C LYS A 74 -0.03 22.78 -15.68
N LYS A 75 -0.98 22.38 -16.52
CA LYS A 75 -1.85 23.32 -17.26
C LYS A 75 -2.69 24.16 -16.30
N VAL A 76 -3.27 23.54 -15.27
CA VAL A 76 -4.03 24.26 -14.24
C VAL A 76 -3.14 25.21 -13.45
N ALA A 77 -1.96 24.73 -13.01
CA ALA A 77 -0.98 25.53 -12.26
C ALA A 77 -0.51 26.77 -13.05
N ALA A 78 -0.39 26.68 -14.37
CA ALA A 78 -0.02 27.81 -15.22
C ALA A 78 -1.09 28.91 -15.28
N THR A 79 -2.35 28.59 -14.98
CA THR A 79 -3.46 29.54 -14.94
C THR A 79 -3.78 30.06 -13.53
N MET A 80 -3.24 29.43 -12.49
CA MET A 80 -3.48 29.80 -11.10
C MET A 80 -2.43 30.82 -10.62
N ASP A 81 -2.92 31.90 -10.03
CA ASP A 81 -2.07 32.82 -9.26
C ASP A 81 -1.96 32.33 -7.81
N PHE A 82 -0.84 31.71 -7.49
CA PHE A 82 -0.59 31.16 -6.15
C PHE A 82 -0.33 32.24 -5.09
N ASP A 83 -0.03 33.48 -5.49
CA ASP A 83 0.13 34.57 -4.55
C ASP A 83 -1.22 35.12 -4.06
N CYS A 84 -2.29 34.88 -4.83
CA CYS A 84 -3.67 35.17 -4.43
C CYS A 84 -4.28 34.10 -3.50
N ILE A 85 -3.65 32.93 -3.35
CA ILE A 85 -4.13 31.89 -2.45
C ILE A 85 -3.76 32.28 -1.00
N PRO A 86 -4.70 32.19 -0.04
CA PRO A 86 -4.38 32.42 1.37
C PRO A 86 -3.18 31.58 1.82
N LYS A 87 -2.21 32.21 2.51
CA LYS A 87 -1.00 31.52 2.97
C LYS A 87 -1.20 31.00 4.39
N HIS A 88 -0.62 29.83 4.68
CA HIS A 88 -0.57 29.24 6.01
C HIS A 88 0.87 28.81 6.31
N TYR A 89 1.39 29.08 7.51
CA TYR A 89 2.80 28.83 7.84
C TYR A 89 3.20 27.35 7.79
N ALA A 90 2.24 26.44 8.00
CA ALA A 90 2.43 25.00 7.80
C ALA A 90 2.54 24.58 6.32
N LEU A 91 2.23 25.47 5.36
CA LEU A 91 2.25 25.16 3.93
C LEU A 91 3.40 25.89 3.25
N VAL A 92 4.24 25.12 2.56
CA VAL A 92 5.32 25.65 1.75
C VAL A 92 5.22 25.06 0.35
N LEU A 93 5.09 25.94 -0.64
CA LEU A 93 5.11 25.55 -2.04
C LEU A 93 6.55 25.62 -2.56
N LYS A 94 7.06 24.50 -3.07
CA LYS A 94 8.38 24.43 -3.71
C LYS A 94 8.23 24.12 -5.19
N GLU A 95 9.04 24.79 -5.99
CA GLU A 95 9.21 24.44 -7.40
C GLU A 95 10.15 23.24 -7.50
N ASN A 96 9.72 22.21 -8.24
CA ASN A 96 10.48 21.02 -8.53
C ASN A 96 10.52 20.82 -10.05
N GLY A 97 11.31 21.67 -10.71
CA GLY A 97 11.25 21.86 -12.15
C GLY A 97 9.89 22.44 -12.55
N ASP A 98 9.23 21.81 -13.53
CA ASP A 98 7.90 22.24 -14.00
C ASP A 98 6.75 21.87 -13.04
N LEU A 99 7.01 21.02 -12.05
CA LEU A 99 5.98 20.58 -11.09
C LEU A 99 6.11 21.37 -9.80
N LYS A 100 4.97 21.62 -9.16
CA LYS A 100 4.92 22.23 -7.83
C LYS A 100 4.75 21.13 -6.79
N GLN A 101 5.60 21.14 -5.77
CA GLN A 101 5.49 20.27 -4.60
C GLN A 101 4.95 21.07 -3.43
N LEU A 102 3.88 20.58 -2.82
CA LEU A 102 3.36 21.15 -1.57
C LEU A 102 3.96 20.41 -0.38
N ILE A 103 4.61 21.15 0.51
CA ILE A 103 5.11 20.64 1.78
C ILE A 103 4.14 21.07 2.87
N ILE A 104 3.65 20.11 3.65
CA ILE A 104 2.75 20.31 4.78
C ILE A 104 3.52 19.97 6.06
N GLY A 105 3.92 20.99 6.82
CA GLY A 105 4.59 20.84 8.11
C GLY A 105 3.58 20.72 9.25
N LEU A 106 3.43 19.52 9.81
CA LEU A 106 2.57 19.20 10.95
C LEU A 106 3.41 18.99 12.22
N ASP A 107 3.83 20.09 12.82
CA ASP A 107 4.48 20.13 14.13
C ASP A 107 3.48 20.29 15.28
N PHE A 108 3.34 19.23 16.07
CA PHE A 108 2.47 19.17 17.25
C PHE A 108 3.23 19.43 18.57
N VAL A 109 4.49 19.86 18.48
CA VAL A 109 5.39 20.13 19.62
C VAL A 109 5.61 21.63 19.81
N THR A 110 5.59 22.42 18.72
CA THR A 110 5.79 23.88 18.78
C THR A 110 4.67 24.60 19.55
N ASP A 111 5.05 25.67 20.26
CA ASP A 111 4.16 26.62 20.94
C ASP A 111 4.27 28.00 20.24
N PRO A 112 3.17 28.58 19.71
CA PRO A 112 1.81 28.05 19.71
C PRO A 112 1.63 26.82 18.80
N PRO A 113 0.68 25.92 19.12
CA PRO A 113 0.39 24.75 18.31
C PRO A 113 -0.19 25.14 16.95
N ILE A 114 -0.11 24.21 15.99
CA ILE A 114 -0.62 24.47 14.63
C ILE A 114 -2.11 24.81 14.63
N ASP A 115 -2.46 25.89 13.94
CA ASP A 115 -3.86 26.25 13.66
C ASP A 115 -4.42 25.33 12.57
N MET A 116 -4.85 24.14 12.99
CA MET A 116 -5.41 23.14 12.10
C MET A 116 -6.70 23.64 11.41
N MET A 117 -7.45 24.55 12.03
CA MET A 117 -8.68 25.09 11.42
C MET A 117 -8.36 26.00 10.24
N ALA A 118 -7.39 26.92 10.41
CA ALA A 118 -6.91 27.73 9.31
C ALA A 118 -6.28 26.87 8.20
N LEU A 119 -5.47 25.88 8.58
CA LEU A 119 -4.88 24.93 7.62
C LEU A 119 -5.95 24.21 6.78
N MET A 120 -6.99 23.65 7.41
CA MET A 120 -8.06 22.93 6.72
C MET A 120 -8.88 23.83 5.78
N LYS A 121 -8.99 25.14 6.09
CA LYS A 121 -9.67 26.10 5.23
C LYS A 121 -8.85 26.43 3.97
N VAL A 122 -7.53 26.48 4.11
CA VAL A 122 -6.61 26.93 3.06
C VAL A 122 -6.15 25.79 2.15
N LEU A 123 -5.92 24.60 2.70
CA LEU A 123 -5.37 23.45 1.97
C LEU A 123 -6.15 23.08 0.69
N PRO A 124 -7.50 23.08 0.66
CA PRO A 124 -8.26 22.74 -0.55
C PRO A 124 -7.98 23.65 -1.77
N GLU A 125 -7.60 24.91 -1.55
CA GLU A 125 -7.31 25.87 -2.63
C GLU A 125 -6.09 25.44 -3.47
N TYR A 126 -5.22 24.60 -2.92
CA TYR A 126 -4.06 24.05 -3.63
C TYR A 126 -4.40 22.78 -4.43
N ALA A 127 -5.52 22.10 -4.12
CA ALA A 127 -5.85 20.78 -4.66
C ALA A 127 -5.82 20.68 -6.21
N PRO A 128 -6.34 21.65 -6.99
CA PRO A 128 -6.45 21.49 -8.45
C PRO A 128 -5.12 21.39 -9.19
N ALA A 129 -4.04 21.94 -8.62
CA ALA A 129 -2.76 22.10 -9.31
C ALA A 129 -1.60 21.31 -8.68
N ILE A 130 -1.83 20.60 -7.58
CA ILE A 130 -0.79 19.89 -6.83
C ILE A 130 -0.96 18.39 -6.95
N THR A 131 0.04 17.73 -7.52
CA THR A 131 0.11 16.26 -7.62
C THR A 131 1.11 15.64 -6.65
N ASN A 132 2.05 16.45 -6.14
CA ASN A 132 3.17 16.01 -5.33
C ASN A 132 3.10 16.65 -3.95
N VAL A 133 2.91 15.83 -2.92
CA VAL A 133 2.80 16.29 -1.53
C VAL A 133 3.84 15.62 -0.65
N LEU A 134 4.49 16.41 0.21
CA LEU A 134 5.32 15.92 1.31
C LEU A 134 4.68 16.36 2.62
N ILE A 135 4.29 15.40 3.47
CA ILE A 135 3.83 15.69 4.82
C ILE A 135 5.02 15.47 5.76
N ASN A 136 5.42 16.52 6.46
CA ASN A 136 6.49 16.48 7.45
C ASN A 136 5.88 16.59 8.84
N MET A 137 5.97 15.54 9.65
CA MET A 137 5.31 15.45 10.95
C MET A 137 6.32 15.46 12.09
N MET A 138 6.07 16.27 13.10
CA MET A 138 6.75 16.23 14.39
C MET A 138 5.69 16.05 15.47
N THR A 139 5.83 15.00 16.27
CA THR A 139 4.83 14.67 17.31
C THR A 139 5.53 14.58 18.66
N PRO A 140 4.87 14.97 19.75
CA PRO A 140 5.50 14.91 21.06
C PRO A 140 5.75 13.46 21.46
N SER A 141 6.92 13.21 22.06
CA SER A 141 7.26 11.92 22.65
C SER A 141 6.51 11.67 23.95
N GLU A 142 6.21 12.73 24.69
CA GLU A 142 5.40 12.65 25.89
C GLU A 142 3.92 12.41 25.57
N ARG A 143 3.28 11.65 26.47
CA ARG A 143 1.87 11.34 26.36
C ARG A 143 1.06 12.61 26.64
N SER A 144 0.51 13.22 25.59
CA SER A 144 -0.51 14.26 25.74
C SER A 144 -1.75 13.72 26.46
N SER A 145 -2.60 14.61 26.96
CA SER A 145 -3.91 14.19 27.45
C SER A 145 -4.68 13.43 26.34
N GLN A 146 -5.58 12.55 26.76
CA GLN A 146 -6.39 11.76 25.82
C GLN A 146 -7.22 12.66 24.89
N GLU A 147 -7.77 13.75 25.41
CA GLU A 147 -8.56 14.72 24.68
C GLU A 147 -7.73 15.42 23.58
N VAL A 148 -6.52 15.88 23.92
CA VAL A 148 -5.59 16.50 22.95
C VAL A 148 -5.20 15.50 21.86
N TYR A 149 -4.94 14.24 22.24
CA TYR A 149 -4.63 13.20 21.28
C TYR A 149 -5.81 12.92 20.33
N GLN A 150 -7.02 12.76 20.86
CA GLN A 150 -8.22 12.53 20.05
C GLN A 150 -8.52 13.70 19.11
N GLN A 151 -8.33 14.94 19.57
CA GLN A 151 -8.47 16.12 18.70
C GLN A 151 -7.46 16.08 17.54
N ARG A 152 -6.21 15.66 17.79
CA ARG A 152 -5.20 15.50 16.73
C ARG A 152 -5.57 14.39 15.75
N VAL A 153 -6.11 13.27 16.24
CA VAL A 153 -6.64 12.19 15.38
C VAL A 153 -7.74 12.71 14.45
N GLU A 154 -8.72 13.46 14.98
CA GLU A 154 -9.79 14.05 14.17
C GLU A 154 -9.27 15.07 13.16
N ASN A 155 -8.32 15.92 13.56
CA ASN A 155 -7.67 16.85 12.63
C ASN A 155 -6.95 16.11 11.50
N MET A 156 -6.22 15.03 11.83
CA MET A 156 -5.53 14.22 10.82
C MET A 156 -6.50 13.53 9.87
N LYS A 157 -7.66 13.04 10.34
CA LYS A 157 -8.72 12.49 9.45
C LYS A 157 -9.14 13.52 8.41
N LYS A 158 -9.48 14.73 8.85
CA LYS A 158 -9.91 15.83 7.95
C LYS A 158 -8.83 16.22 6.96
N VAL A 159 -7.55 16.25 7.37
CA VAL A 159 -6.43 16.47 6.42
C VAL A 159 -6.41 15.39 5.35
N MET A 160 -6.56 14.11 5.72
CA MET A 160 -6.59 13.02 4.73
C MET A 160 -7.81 13.09 3.81
N GLU A 161 -8.97 13.49 4.32
CA GLU A 161 -10.17 13.74 3.51
C GLU A 161 -9.94 14.85 2.48
N ILE A 162 -9.31 15.96 2.87
CA ILE A 162 -8.94 17.02 1.94
C ILE A 162 -7.94 16.51 0.91
N LEU A 163 -6.90 15.77 1.33
CA LEU A 163 -5.90 15.20 0.40
C LEU A 163 -6.50 14.20 -0.59
N ASN A 164 -7.62 13.55 -0.28
CA ASN A 164 -8.32 12.70 -1.23
C ASN A 164 -8.95 13.47 -2.40
N SER A 165 -9.10 14.80 -2.29
CA SER A 165 -9.52 15.65 -3.42
C SER A 165 -8.37 16.01 -4.37
N PHE A 166 -7.12 15.79 -3.96
CA PHE A 166 -5.97 16.13 -4.78
C PHE A 166 -5.75 15.05 -5.85
N PRO A 167 -5.33 15.42 -7.07
CA PRO A 167 -4.93 14.49 -8.12
C PRO A 167 -3.51 13.94 -7.85
N LEU A 168 -3.31 13.32 -6.67
CA LEU A 168 -1.99 12.90 -6.20
C LEU A 168 -1.36 11.87 -7.12
N THR A 169 -0.11 12.13 -7.48
CA THR A 169 0.77 11.17 -8.16
C THR A 169 1.96 10.77 -7.30
N GLU A 170 2.25 11.56 -6.27
CA GLU A 170 3.27 11.28 -5.27
C GLU A 170 2.86 11.86 -3.91
N LEU A 171 2.92 11.02 -2.88
CA LEU A 171 2.71 11.43 -1.50
C LEU A 171 3.77 10.76 -0.63
N ASN A 172 4.62 11.58 -0.02
CA ASN A 172 5.66 11.12 0.89
C ASN A 172 5.32 11.63 2.30
N ILE A 173 5.43 10.75 3.28
CA ILE A 173 5.24 11.11 4.69
C ILE A 173 6.56 10.92 5.40
N LEU A 174 7.03 11.98 6.06
CA LEU A 174 8.21 11.95 6.90
C LEU A 174 7.78 12.23 8.32
N VAL A 175 8.14 11.35 9.26
CA VAL A 175 7.87 11.55 10.69
C VAL A 175 9.19 11.67 11.45
N HIS A 176 9.36 12.75 12.20
CA HIS A 176 10.46 12.91 13.14
C HIS A 176 10.11 12.25 14.46
N ILE A 177 11.02 11.40 14.95
CA ILE A 177 10.89 10.66 16.20
C ILE A 177 12.16 10.83 17.04
N ASP A 178 12.05 10.67 18.35
CA ASP A 178 13.18 10.91 19.27
C ASP A 178 14.17 9.75 19.25
N ASP A 179 13.68 8.52 19.06
CA ASP A 179 14.46 7.28 19.05
C ASP A 179 13.74 6.20 18.22
N HIS A 180 14.46 5.15 17.81
CA HIS A 180 13.93 4.02 17.06
C HIS A 180 12.75 3.32 17.75
N ASP A 181 12.74 3.27 19.07
CA ASP A 181 11.68 2.63 19.84
C ASP A 181 10.43 3.51 20.05
N SER A 182 10.46 4.77 19.60
CA SER A 182 9.38 5.75 19.79
C SER A 182 8.21 5.58 18.81
N PHE A 183 7.67 4.36 18.69
CA PHE A 183 6.52 4.08 17.83
C PHE A 183 5.29 4.96 18.13
N GLN A 184 5.13 5.43 19.36
CA GLN A 184 4.01 6.30 19.74
C GLN A 184 3.95 7.58 18.90
N GLN A 185 5.12 8.13 18.54
CA GLN A 185 5.23 9.32 17.68
C GLN A 185 4.78 9.06 16.22
N LEU A 186 4.74 7.79 15.79
CA LEU A 186 4.27 7.42 14.46
C LEU A 186 2.75 7.27 14.38
N LYS A 187 2.04 7.22 15.51
CA LYS A 187 0.61 6.86 15.52
C LYS A 187 -0.27 7.80 14.71
N LEU A 188 -0.04 9.11 14.78
CA LEU A 188 -0.82 10.07 13.99
C LEU A 188 -0.64 9.88 12.48
N ALA A 189 0.54 9.40 12.05
CA ALA A 189 0.78 9.07 10.65
C ALA A 189 -0.02 7.85 10.18
N ALA A 190 -0.66 7.08 11.08
CA ALA A 190 -1.58 6.01 10.69
C ALA A 190 -2.77 6.52 9.85
N ALA A 191 -3.13 7.80 9.96
CA ALA A 191 -4.18 8.45 9.18
C ALA A 191 -4.05 8.23 7.67
N VAL A 192 -2.82 8.11 7.14
CA VAL A 192 -2.56 7.91 5.70
C VAL A 192 -3.21 6.65 5.13
N ASN A 193 -3.56 5.68 5.98
CA ASN A 193 -4.28 4.48 5.56
C ASN A 193 -5.75 4.78 5.17
N GLY A 194 -6.27 5.97 5.47
CA GLY A 194 -7.58 6.46 5.01
C GLY A 194 -7.56 7.14 3.65
N LEU A 195 -6.39 7.22 2.99
CA LEU A 195 -6.29 7.79 1.65
C LEU A 195 -6.78 6.81 0.57
N VAL A 196 -7.48 7.35 -0.42
CA VAL A 196 -7.85 6.65 -1.65
C VAL A 196 -6.60 6.42 -2.51
N PHE A 197 -5.70 7.41 -2.57
CA PHE A 197 -4.41 7.26 -3.21
C PHE A 197 -3.55 6.26 -2.44
N GLN A 198 -3.25 5.11 -3.07
CA GLN A 198 -2.55 4.02 -2.38
C GLN A 198 -1.04 4.00 -2.61
N ASP A 199 -0.46 4.86 -3.44
CA ASP A 199 0.98 4.83 -3.77
C ASP A 199 1.82 5.79 -2.92
N TRP A 200 1.40 6.04 -1.69
CA TRP A 200 2.20 6.80 -0.74
C TRP A 200 3.39 6.01 -0.20
N THR A 201 4.41 6.76 0.22
CA THR A 201 5.57 6.26 0.96
C THR A 201 5.64 6.90 2.34
N MET A 202 6.29 6.21 3.28
CA MET A 202 6.46 6.73 4.64
C MET A 202 7.85 6.37 5.14
N ASP A 203 8.57 7.39 5.59
CA ASP A 203 9.87 7.28 6.23
C ASP A 203 9.79 7.89 7.63
N TYR A 204 10.62 7.40 8.55
CA TYR A 204 10.87 8.10 9.81
C TYR A 204 12.33 8.53 9.90
N ARG A 205 12.57 9.59 10.67
CA ARG A 205 13.90 10.09 10.99
C ARG A 205 14.03 10.21 12.50
N VAL A 206 15.12 9.68 13.04
CA VAL A 206 15.50 9.89 14.43
C VAL A 206 16.14 11.27 14.56
N LEU A 207 15.69 12.08 15.52
CA LEU A 207 16.23 13.42 15.77
C LEU A 207 17.73 13.36 16.07
N GLY A 208 18.49 14.27 15.46
CA GLY A 208 19.95 14.27 15.52
C GLY A 208 20.65 13.28 14.58
N CYS A 209 19.90 12.43 13.87
CA CYS A 209 20.43 11.54 12.83
C CYS A 209 20.13 12.11 11.43
N SER A 210 21.08 11.93 10.48
CA SER A 210 20.89 12.31 9.08
C SER A 210 20.04 11.31 8.29
N ASP A 211 19.95 10.08 8.77
CA ASP A 211 19.43 8.96 8.01
C ASP A 211 17.90 8.91 8.00
N PHE A 212 17.37 8.37 6.91
CA PHE A 212 15.95 8.12 6.73
C PHE A 212 15.69 6.63 6.74
N TYR A 213 14.67 6.23 7.51
CA TYR A 213 14.33 4.83 7.70
C TYR A 213 12.97 4.53 7.05
N PRO A 214 12.94 3.83 5.91
CA PRO A 214 11.70 3.59 5.19
C PRO A 214 10.81 2.55 5.88
N ILE A 215 9.55 2.93 6.11
CA ILE A 215 8.50 2.04 6.59
C ILE A 215 7.90 1.29 5.39
N LYS A 216 8.63 0.25 4.96
CA LYS A 216 8.19 -0.60 3.83
C LYS A 216 6.87 -1.29 4.15
N ARG A 217 6.07 -1.50 3.10
CA ARG A 217 4.86 -2.32 3.18
C ARG A 217 5.21 -3.72 3.70
N ASN A 218 4.40 -4.25 4.62
CA ASN A 218 4.55 -5.56 5.25
C ASN A 218 5.62 -5.67 6.37
N THR A 219 6.26 -4.58 6.75
CA THR A 219 7.08 -4.52 7.97
C THR A 219 6.22 -4.60 9.24
N SER A 220 6.84 -4.84 10.39
CA SER A 220 6.18 -4.75 11.71
C SER A 220 5.57 -3.36 11.94
N TYR A 221 6.30 -2.29 11.64
CA TYR A 221 5.81 -0.90 11.74
C TYR A 221 4.58 -0.67 10.87
N SER A 222 4.61 -1.07 9.59
CA SER A 222 3.46 -0.94 8.69
C SER A 222 2.24 -1.71 9.21
N ARG A 223 2.43 -2.92 9.76
CA ARG A 223 1.33 -3.70 10.38
C ARG A 223 0.76 -3.01 11.63
N ARG A 224 1.61 -2.48 12.51
CA ARG A 224 1.19 -1.76 13.71
C ARG A 224 0.42 -0.49 13.35
N LEU A 225 0.89 0.30 12.39
CA LEU A 225 0.20 1.50 11.92
C LEU A 225 -1.19 1.19 11.34
N ARG A 226 -1.34 0.09 10.59
CA ARG A 226 -2.67 -0.36 10.16
C ARG A 226 -3.58 -0.75 11.32
N GLY A 227 -3.02 -1.36 12.37
CA GLY A 227 -3.74 -1.66 13.61
C GLY A 227 -4.21 -0.40 14.33
N VAL A 228 -3.33 0.59 14.44
CA VAL A 228 -3.65 1.94 14.98
C VAL A 228 -4.76 2.59 14.16
N TYR A 229 -4.64 2.60 12.82
CA TYR A 229 -5.68 3.14 11.95
C TYR A 229 -7.04 2.48 12.22
N ARG A 230 -7.12 1.16 12.26
CA ARG A 230 -8.40 0.45 12.52
C ARG A 230 -9.00 0.76 13.90
N THR A 231 -8.17 0.98 14.91
CA THR A 231 -8.61 1.14 16.30
C THR A 231 -8.97 2.58 16.61
N GLU A 232 -8.22 3.54 16.05
CA GLU A 232 -8.27 4.95 16.45
C GLU A 232 -8.84 5.85 15.34
N PHE A 233 -8.71 5.46 14.05
CA PHE A 233 -9.13 6.27 12.90
C PHE A 233 -10.32 5.68 12.12
N GLY A 234 -10.46 4.36 12.10
CA GLY A 234 -11.54 3.67 11.42
C GLY A 234 -12.87 3.96 12.09
N ALA A 235 -13.90 4.19 11.28
CA ALA A 235 -15.28 4.08 11.73
C ALA A 235 -15.60 2.60 11.98
N HIS A 236 -16.30 2.32 13.08
CA HIS A 236 -17.19 1.16 13.11
C HIS A 236 -18.28 1.32 12.05
#